data_AF-A0A958J609-F1
#
_entry.id   AF-A0A958J609-F1
#
_cell.length_a   1.000
_cell.length_b   1.000
_cell.length_c   1.000
_cell.angle_alpha   90.00
_cell.angle_beta   90.00
_cell.angle_gamma   90.00
#
_symmetry.space_group_name_H-M   'P 1'
#
loop_
_entity.id
_entity.type
_entity.pdbx_description
1 polymer ?
#
loop_
_entity_poly.entity_id
_entity_poly.type
_entity_poly.pdbx_seq_one_letter_code
_entity_poly.pdbx_strand_id
1 'polypeptide(L)'
;FEITNETDAPLAITKVYTDNQHVSAFPASVSIPAGKSHLFRIELKPIEVGRHNAKIMIQVDNQKDQEKALPIFVNVTAQLVEGSK
;
A
#
# COMPACT_ATOMS: atom_id res chain seq x y z
N PHE A 1 -5.50 -2.93 -1.48
CA PHE A 1 -5.33 -3.32 -2.89
C PHE A 1 -5.09 -4.82 -2.94
N GLU A 2 -5.39 -5.47 -4.05
CA GLU A 2 -5.19 -6.91 -4.21
C GLU A 2 -4.05 -7.19 -5.19
N ILE A 3 -3.25 -8.21 -4.91
CA ILE A 3 -2.27 -8.76 -5.85
C ILE A 3 -2.72 -10.18 -6.18
N THR A 4 -2.84 -10.47 -7.47
CA THR A 4 -3.14 -11.81 -7.99
C THR A 4 -1.87 -12.42 -8.57
N ASN A 5 -1.56 -13.65 -8.17
CA ASN A 5 -0.52 -14.45 -8.78
C ASN A 5 -1.12 -15.28 -9.92
N GLU A 6 -0.90 -14.84 -11.16
CA GLU A 6 -1.36 -15.51 -12.37
C GLU A 6 -0.36 -16.54 -12.92
N THR A 7 0.77 -16.73 -12.24
CA THR A 7 1.79 -17.72 -12.65
C THR A 7 1.44 -19.13 -12.12
N ASP A 8 2.19 -20.12 -12.58
CA ASP A 8 2.11 -21.52 -12.15
C ASP A 8 2.97 -21.85 -10.92
N ALA A 9 3.78 -20.89 -10.45
CA ALA A 9 4.63 -21.00 -9.28
C ALA A 9 4.15 -20.06 -8.14
N PRO A 10 4.50 -20.32 -6.87
CA PRO A 10 4.26 -19.36 -5.79
C PRO A 10 5.02 -18.04 -6.03
N LEU A 11 4.35 -16.92 -5.83
CA LEU A 11 4.92 -15.58 -5.95
C LEU A 11 5.35 -15.08 -4.57
N ALA A 12 6.63 -14.77 -4.38
CA ALA A 12 7.13 -14.24 -3.12
C ALA A 12 7.14 -12.70 -3.14
N ILE A 13 6.20 -12.08 -2.43
CA ILE A 13 6.30 -10.66 -2.09
C ILE A 13 7.21 -10.53 -0.88
N THR A 14 8.41 -9.99 -1.08
CA THR A 14 9.45 -9.97 -0.05
C THR A 14 9.46 -8.67 0.73
N LYS A 15 8.96 -7.58 0.13
CA LYS A 15 8.83 -6.29 0.80
C LYS A 15 7.67 -5.48 0.24
N VAL A 16 6.87 -4.92 1.14
CA VAL A 16 5.91 -3.86 0.88
C VAL A 16 6.20 -2.71 1.82
N TYR A 17 6.48 -1.54 1.27
CA TYR A 17 6.85 -0.36 2.04
C TYR A 17 6.37 0.92 1.35
N THR A 18 6.57 2.07 2.00
CA THR A 18 6.09 3.37 1.53
C THR A 18 7.13 4.44 1.77
N ASP A 19 7.13 5.47 0.91
CA ASP A 19 7.97 6.67 1.01
C ASP A 19 7.39 7.75 1.96
N ASN A 20 6.20 7.51 2.49
CA ASN A 20 5.48 8.44 3.36
C ASN A 20 5.22 7.83 4.75
N GLN A 21 5.67 8.51 5.81
CA GLN A 21 5.55 8.07 7.21
C GLN A 21 4.11 8.02 7.74
N HIS A 22 3.17 8.71 7.09
CA HIS A 22 1.75 8.74 7.44
C HIS A 22 0.94 7.68 6.71
N VAL A 23 1.59 6.88 5.88
CA VAL A 23 1.00 5.77 5.15
C VAL A 23 1.68 4.49 5.63
N SER A 24 0.94 3.39 5.71
CA SER A 24 1.52 2.06 5.89
C SER A 24 0.75 1.05 5.05
N ALA A 25 1.40 -0.07 4.73
CA ALA A 25 0.80 -1.18 3.99
C ALA A 25 1.13 -2.51 4.68
N PHE A 26 0.15 -3.42 4.74
CA PHE A 26 0.26 -4.71 5.42
C PHE A 26 -0.44 -5.82 4.63
N PRO A 27 0.09 -7.07 4.58
CA PRO A 27 1.36 -7.49 5.19
C PRO A 27 2.59 -6.94 4.46
N ALA A 28 3.72 -6.82 5.18
CA ALA A 28 4.98 -6.35 4.61
C ALA A 28 5.63 -7.40 3.69
N SER A 29 5.28 -8.66 3.84
CA SER A 29 5.72 -9.77 2.99
C SER A 29 4.68 -10.90 3.03
N VAL A 30 4.58 -11.65 1.95
CA VAL A 30 3.67 -12.81 1.83
C VAL A 30 4.09 -13.69 0.66
N SER A 31 3.84 -14.99 0.75
CA SER A 31 3.88 -15.90 -0.39
C SER A 31 2.46 -16.11 -0.91
N ILE A 32 2.22 -15.81 -2.18
CA ILE A 32 0.92 -15.96 -2.84
C ILE A 32 0.98 -17.22 -3.70
N PRO A 33 0.24 -18.30 -3.37
CA PRO A 33 0.23 -19.52 -4.18
C PRO A 33 -0.21 -19.26 -5.63
N ALA A 34 0.18 -20.16 -6.54
CA ALA A 34 -0.21 -20.11 -7.95
C ALA A 34 -1.74 -20.00 -8.12
N GLY A 35 -2.18 -19.08 -8.99
CA GLY A 35 -3.59 -18.82 -9.27
C GLY A 35 -4.40 -18.23 -8.11
N LYS A 36 -3.74 -17.74 -7.05
CA LYS A 36 -4.40 -17.13 -5.88
C LYS A 36 -4.11 -15.64 -5.79
N SER A 37 -4.90 -14.97 -4.97
CA SER A 37 -4.75 -13.54 -4.67
C SER A 37 -4.56 -13.31 -3.18
N HIS A 38 -3.98 -12.16 -2.84
CA HIS A 38 -3.86 -11.71 -1.46
C HIS A 38 -4.24 -10.23 -1.34
N LEU A 39 -5.01 -9.92 -0.30
CA LEU A 39 -5.45 -8.56 -0.01
C LEU A 39 -4.44 -7.84 0.90
N PHE A 40 -3.99 -6.67 0.46
CA PHE A 40 -3.14 -5.76 1.22
C PHE A 40 -3.98 -4.58 1.74
N ARG A 41 -3.84 -4.32 3.03
CA ARG A 41 -4.45 -3.16 3.69
C ARG A 41 -3.51 -1.98 3.63
N ILE A 42 -4.03 -0.83 3.22
CA ILE A 42 -3.36 0.46 3.38
C ILE A 42 -3.97 1.14 4.60
N GLU A 43 -3.13 1.65 5.49
CA GLU A 43 -3.53 2.50 6.60
C GLU A 43 -3.00 3.92 6.36
N LEU A 44 -3.84 4.92 6.65
CA LEU A 44 -3.54 6.33 6.48
C LEU A 44 -3.71 7.01 7.84
N LYS A 45 -2.66 7.66 8.31
CA LYS A 45 -2.63 8.45 9.56
C LYS A 45 -2.10 9.86 9.29
N PRO A 46 -2.78 10.65 8.42
CA PRO A 46 -2.39 12.02 8.15
C PRO A 46 -2.59 12.89 9.39
N ILE A 47 -1.61 13.76 9.67
CA ILE A 47 -1.66 14.70 10.81
C ILE A 47 -2.15 16.09 10.41
N GLU A 48 -2.18 16.40 9.11
CA GLU A 48 -2.55 17.70 8.56
C GLU A 48 -3.61 17.54 7.47
N VAL A 49 -4.43 18.58 7.32
CA VAL A 49 -5.37 18.70 6.20
C VAL A 49 -4.63 19.01 4.90
N GLY A 50 -5.23 18.62 3.78
CA GLY A 50 -4.70 18.85 2.44
C GLY A 50 -4.32 17.55 1.72
N ARG A 51 -3.56 17.72 0.64
CA ARG A 51 -3.18 16.62 -0.26
C ARG A 51 -1.94 15.90 0.26
N HIS A 52 -2.07 14.60 0.46
CA HIS A 52 -1.01 13.67 0.81
C HIS A 52 -0.74 12.75 -0.38
N ASN A 53 0.52 12.70 -0.80
CA ASN A 53 0.99 11.79 -1.84
C ASN A 53 1.90 10.74 -1.19
N ALA A 54 1.76 9.49 -1.61
CA ALA A 54 2.63 8.40 -1.21
C ALA A 54 2.80 7.41 -2.36
N LYS A 55 3.83 6.58 -2.29
CA LYS A 55 4.01 5.43 -3.17
C LYS A 55 4.12 4.18 -2.33
N ILE A 56 3.32 3.17 -2.64
CA ILE A 56 3.56 1.82 -2.13
C ILE A 56 4.53 1.13 -3.07
N MET A 57 5.65 0.70 -2.52
CA MET A 57 6.71 0.01 -3.22
C MET A 57 6.65 -1.47 -2.86
N ILE A 58 6.60 -2.31 -3.89
CA ILE A 58 6.43 -3.77 -3.79
C ILE A 58 7.64 -4.43 -4.45
N GLN A 59 8.32 -5.28 -3.70
CA GLN A 59 9.44 -6.09 -4.19
C GLN A 59 9.04 -7.56 -4.26
N VAL A 60 9.43 -8.20 -5.36
CA VAL A 60 9.08 -9.58 -5.70
C VAL A 60 10.35 -10.40 -5.91
N ASP A 61 10.35 -11.65 -5.45
CA ASP A 61 11.37 -12.68 -5.73
C ASP A 61 12.83 -12.26 -5.47
N ASN A 62 13.05 -11.33 -4.52
CA ASN A 62 14.37 -10.80 -4.14
C ASN A 62 15.19 -10.18 -5.30
N GLN A 63 14.57 -9.88 -6.43
CA GLN A 63 15.23 -9.14 -7.50
C GLN A 63 15.01 -7.64 -7.28
N LYS A 64 16.07 -6.96 -6.83
CA LYS A 64 16.04 -5.54 -6.50
C LYS A 64 15.63 -4.65 -7.69
N ASP A 65 15.79 -5.16 -8.91
CA ASP A 65 15.45 -4.47 -10.16
C ASP A 65 13.98 -4.61 -10.55
N GLN A 66 13.21 -5.45 -9.85
CA GLN A 66 11.78 -5.69 -10.09
C GLN A 66 10.90 -5.03 -9.02
N GLU A 67 11.15 -3.76 -8.73
CA GLU A 67 10.29 -2.99 -7.84
C GLU A 67 9.09 -2.42 -8.60
N LYS A 68 7.88 -2.61 -8.06
CA LYS A 68 6.65 -2.01 -8.57
C LYS A 68 6.18 -0.90 -7.64
N ALA A 69 5.81 0.23 -8.21
CA ALA A 69 5.32 1.40 -7.49
C ALA A 69 3.83 1.62 -7.76
N LEU A 70 3.03 1.69 -6.70
CA LEU A 70 1.62 2.08 -6.77
C LEU A 70 1.46 3.48 -6.15
N PRO A 71 1.17 4.52 -6.96
CA PRO A 71 0.93 5.85 -6.42
C PRO A 71 -0.39 5.90 -5.66
N ILE A 72 -0.40 6.56 -4.51
CA ILE A 72 -1.57 6.84 -3.69
C ILE A 72 -1.71 8.35 -3.53
N PHE A 73 -2.93 8.83 -3.78
CA PHE A 73 -3.31 10.22 -3.60
C PHE A 73 -4.48 10.28 -2.63
N VAL A 74 -4.29 10.96 -1.50
CA VAL A 74 -5.33 11.14 -0.48
C VAL A 74 -5.50 12.63 -0.25
N ASN A 75 -6.75 13.10 -0.27
CA ASN A 75 -7.06 14.47 0.13
C ASN A 75 -7.80 14.43 1.47
N VAL A 76 -7.20 15.02 2.49
CA VAL A 76 -7.76 15.11 3.84
C VAL A 76 -8.43 16.45 3.98
N THR A 77 -9.73 16.45 4.29
CA THR A 77 -10.49 17.69 4.49
C THR A 77 -10.79 17.87 5.96
N ALA A 78 -10.72 19.12 6.43
CA ALA A 78 -11.28 19.45 7.74
C ALA A 78 -12.80 19.22 7.68
N GLN A 79 -13.35 18.52 8.66
CA GLN A 79 -14.77 18.66 8.94
C GLN A 79 -14.98 19.96 9.70
N LEU A 80 -15.75 20.88 9.10
CA LEU A 80 -16.35 21.97 9.86
C LEU A 80 -17.35 21.33 10.82
N VAL A 81 -17.03 21.29 12.11
CA VAL A 81 -18.03 20.94 13.13
C VAL A 81 -18.86 22.19 13.35
N GLU A 82 -19.98 22.32 12.63
CA GLU A 82 -21.00 23.33 12.95
C GLU A 82 -21.65 22.93 14.29
N GLY A 83 -21.20 23.54 15.39
CA GLY A 83 -21.72 23.18 16.70
C GLY A 83 -21.07 23.86 17.89
N SER A 84 -21.00 25.19 17.88
CA SER A 84 -20.88 25.96 19.13
C SER A 84 -21.99 27.02 19.13
N LYS A 85 -23.12 26.68 19.74
CA LYS A 85 -24.11 27.69 20.19
C LYS A 85 -23.70 28.19 21.56
#